data_AF-A0A059G0N1-F1
#
_entry.id   AF-A0A059G0N1-F1
#
_cell.length_a   1.000
_cell.length_b   1.000
_cell.length_c   1.000
_cell.angle_alpha   90.00
_cell.angle_beta   90.00
_cell.angle_gamma   90.00
#
_symmetry.space_group_name_H-M   'P 1'
#
loop_
_entity.id
_entity.type
_entity.pdbx_description
1 polymer ?
#
loop_
_entity_poly.entity_id
_entity_poly.type
_entity_poly.pdbx_seq_one_letter_code
_entity_poly.pdbx_strand_id
1 'polypeptide(L)'
;MRRVFAVISAILPAVAVACVYAPEGPPPEPVAALAAPAAPAPVPTRFVTLTATLPHAPSEGLPPSVLDPIEEGTPLLLDLTLMPPLTPSLRQSDGKYALAETCDFGVVEAGAVSLPTGSYHMLINAELGTPAANPASLLSCEYDASLMNEDSPGARWRLRGCFLPQSVSIPTATLWALSPLPASACGIGN
;
A
#
# COMPACT_ATOMS: atom_id res chain seq x y z
N MET A 1 61.58 -17.31 -23.77
CA MET A 1 62.51 -16.45 -23.01
C MET A 1 61.98 -16.35 -21.58
N ARG A 2 62.57 -17.09 -20.65
CA ARG A 2 63.46 -16.62 -19.55
C ARG A 2 62.76 -15.74 -18.49
N ARG A 3 62.51 -16.39 -17.32
CA ARG A 3 62.67 -16.01 -15.88
C ARG A 3 62.61 -14.50 -15.52
N VAL A 4 62.01 -14.10 -14.40
CA VAL A 4 62.62 -13.98 -13.04
C VAL A 4 61.52 -13.35 -12.13
N PHE A 5 61.04 -13.98 -11.05
CA PHE A 5 61.50 -14.02 -9.63
C PHE A 5 61.54 -12.69 -8.86
N ALA A 6 60.73 -12.59 -7.79
CA ALA A 6 60.98 -11.96 -6.47
C ALA A 6 59.73 -12.26 -5.61
N VAL A 7 59.71 -13.15 -4.61
CA VAL A 7 60.40 -13.22 -3.30
C VAL A 7 60.25 -11.95 -2.46
N ILE A 8 59.30 -11.97 -1.52
CA ILE A 8 59.45 -11.34 -0.19
C ILE A 8 58.88 -12.29 0.87
N SER A 9 59.72 -12.57 1.85
CA SER A 9 59.58 -13.48 2.99
C SER A 9 58.77 -12.91 4.15
N ALA A 10 58.16 -13.84 4.91
CA ALA A 10 58.04 -13.91 6.39
C ALA A 10 57.36 -12.73 7.12
N ILE A 11 56.50 -12.93 8.12
CA ILE A 11 56.78 -13.52 9.44
C ILE A 11 55.42 -13.86 10.07
N LEU A 12 55.19 -15.11 10.48
CA LEU A 12 54.02 -15.53 11.27
C LEU A 12 54.45 -15.64 12.74
N PRO A 13 53.73 -15.03 13.71
CA PRO A 13 54.02 -15.24 15.11
C PRO A 13 53.49 -16.61 15.55
N ALA A 14 54.39 -17.40 16.13
CA ALA A 14 54.07 -18.64 16.83
C ALA A 14 53.26 -18.31 18.10
N VAL A 15 51.99 -18.76 18.14
CA VAL A 15 51.19 -18.77 19.36
C VAL A 15 51.48 -20.07 20.09
N ALA A 16 52.21 -19.97 21.20
CA ALA A 16 52.45 -21.07 22.11
C ALA A 16 51.12 -21.47 22.80
N VAL A 17 50.65 -22.68 22.52
CA VAL A 17 49.52 -23.30 23.21
C VAL A 17 50.04 -23.88 24.51
N ALA A 18 49.75 -23.23 25.64
CA ALA A 18 49.92 -23.82 26.96
C ALA A 18 48.73 -24.76 27.22
N CYS A 19 48.98 -26.07 27.18
CA CYS A 19 48.04 -27.06 27.66
C CYS A 19 47.95 -26.96 29.20
N VAL A 20 46.91 -26.31 29.71
CA VAL A 20 46.50 -26.46 31.12
C VAL A 20 45.61 -27.70 31.20
N TYR A 21 46.12 -28.74 31.85
CA TYR A 21 45.34 -29.92 32.22
C TYR A 21 44.27 -29.51 33.24
N ALA A 22 43.00 -29.51 32.83
CA ALA A 22 41.87 -29.40 33.75
C ALA A 22 41.48 -30.82 34.23
N PRO A 23 41.25 -31.05 35.53
CA PRO A 23 40.75 -32.34 36.00
C PRO A 23 39.31 -32.57 35.49
N GLU A 24 39.04 -33.76 34.97
CA GLU A 24 37.71 -34.22 34.55
C GLU A 24 36.74 -34.17 35.73
N GLY A 25 35.92 -33.10 35.78
CA GLY A 25 34.70 -33.07 36.57
C GLY A 25 33.60 -33.88 35.87
N PRO A 26 32.64 -34.45 36.63
CA PRO A 26 31.54 -35.21 36.05
C PRO A 26 30.72 -34.36 35.07
N PRO A 27 30.15 -34.97 34.00
CA PRO A 27 29.38 -34.26 33.00
C PRO A 27 28.19 -33.54 33.63
N PRO A 28 27.89 -32.28 33.25
CA PRO A 28 26.72 -31.57 33.75
C PRO A 28 25.45 -32.29 33.30
N GLU A 29 24.49 -32.43 34.22
CA GLU A 29 23.19 -33.03 33.92
C GLU A 29 22.47 -32.23 32.81
N PRO A 30 21.75 -32.92 31.90
CA PRO A 30 21.01 -32.26 30.84
C PRO A 30 19.91 -31.38 31.46
N VAL A 31 20.08 -30.07 31.36
CA VAL A 31 19.06 -29.09 31.73
C VAL A 31 17.89 -29.30 30.78
N ALA A 32 16.75 -29.74 31.30
CA ALA A 32 15.51 -29.86 30.56
C ALA A 32 15.16 -28.49 29.96
N ALA A 33 15.18 -28.41 28.63
CA ALA A 33 14.75 -27.22 27.90
C ALA A 33 13.26 -26.98 28.20
N LEU A 34 12.97 -25.92 28.96
CA LEU A 34 11.63 -25.39 29.12
C LEU A 34 11.11 -25.03 27.72
N ALA A 35 10.09 -25.73 27.26
CA ALA A 35 9.43 -25.46 25.99
C ALA A 35 8.95 -24.00 25.97
N ALA A 36 9.39 -23.24 24.98
CA ALA A 36 8.89 -21.89 24.75
C ALA A 36 7.38 -21.95 24.48
N PRO A 37 6.58 -21.02 25.02
CA PRO A 37 5.16 -20.97 24.73
C PRO A 37 4.95 -20.84 23.23
N ALA A 38 4.07 -21.67 22.67
CA ALA A 38 3.69 -21.60 21.27
C ALA A 38 3.19 -20.19 20.96
N ALA A 39 3.74 -19.59 19.89
CA ALA A 39 3.29 -18.29 19.42
C ALA A 39 1.77 -18.35 19.14
N PRO A 40 0.99 -17.34 19.53
CA PRO A 40 -0.43 -17.31 19.23
C PRO A 40 -0.62 -17.42 17.71
N ALA A 41 -1.56 -18.27 17.30
CA ALA A 41 -1.91 -18.40 15.89
C ALA A 41 -2.28 -17.00 15.34
N PRO A 42 -1.86 -16.66 14.11
CA PRO A 42 -2.19 -15.38 13.51
C PRO A 42 -3.71 -15.23 13.47
N VAL A 43 -4.23 -14.17 14.09
CA VAL A 43 -5.64 -13.78 13.94
C VAL A 43 -5.86 -13.49 12.46
N PRO A 44 -6.87 -14.08 11.80
CA PRO A 44 -7.12 -13.79 10.40
C PRO A 44 -7.38 -12.29 10.25
N THR A 45 -6.53 -11.63 9.46
CA THR A 45 -6.70 -10.22 9.12
C THR A 45 -8.05 -10.05 8.45
N ARG A 46 -8.97 -9.34 9.12
CA ARG A 46 -10.25 -8.97 8.52
C ARG A 46 -10.04 -7.68 7.73
N PHE A 47 -10.54 -7.67 6.50
CA PHE A 47 -10.57 -6.47 5.67
C PHE A 47 -11.96 -6.36 5.02
N VAL A 48 -12.38 -5.14 4.72
CA VAL A 48 -13.59 -4.85 3.95
C VAL A 48 -13.21 -4.82 2.47
N THR A 49 -14.05 -5.39 1.61
CA THR A 49 -13.94 -5.21 0.16
C THR A 49 -15.04 -4.27 -0.31
N LEU A 50 -14.66 -3.24 -1.06
CA LEU A 50 -15.58 -2.31 -1.69
C LEU A 50 -15.26 -2.22 -3.18
N THR A 51 -16.19 -2.69 -4.00
CA THR A 51 -16.15 -2.53 -5.45
C THR A 51 -17.37 -1.76 -5.89
N ALA A 52 -17.17 -0.63 -6.55
CA ALA A 52 -18.25 0.28 -6.90
C ALA A 52 -17.94 1.14 -8.12
N THR A 53 -19.00 1.67 -8.72
CA THR A 53 -18.95 2.68 -9.77
C THR A 53 -19.71 3.92 -9.30
N LEU A 54 -19.10 5.09 -9.46
CA LEU A 54 -19.67 6.39 -9.15
C LEU A 54 -19.89 7.21 -10.44
N PRO A 55 -20.88 8.13 -10.47
CA PRO A 55 -21.82 8.42 -9.40
C PRO A 55 -22.81 7.25 -9.22
N HIS A 56 -23.10 6.90 -7.97
CA HIS A 56 -24.02 5.80 -7.67
C HIS A 56 -25.42 6.35 -7.46
N ALA A 57 -26.24 6.28 -8.51
CA ALA A 57 -27.59 6.86 -8.58
C ALA A 57 -27.64 8.38 -8.31
N PRO A 58 -28.69 9.11 -8.73
CA PRO A 58 -28.87 10.48 -8.32
C PRO A 58 -29.22 10.51 -6.82
N SER A 59 -28.28 10.90 -5.97
CA SER A 59 -28.58 11.31 -4.60
C SER A 59 -28.57 12.84 -4.55
N GLU A 60 -29.63 13.44 -4.02
CA GLU A 60 -29.72 14.90 -3.81
C GLU A 60 -28.71 15.33 -2.74
N GLY A 61 -27.42 15.35 -3.08
CA GLY A 61 -26.34 15.71 -2.18
C GLY A 61 -25.99 14.67 -1.11
N LEU A 62 -26.83 13.66 -0.85
CA LEU A 62 -26.55 12.61 0.15
C LEU A 62 -25.33 11.76 -0.23
N PRO A 63 -24.55 11.27 0.76
CA PRO A 63 -23.47 10.32 0.48
C PRO A 63 -23.99 9.10 -0.29
N PRO A 64 -23.24 8.60 -1.28
CA PRO A 64 -23.67 7.42 -2.01
C PRO A 64 -23.56 6.18 -1.11
N SER A 65 -24.67 5.48 -0.90
CA SER A 65 -24.77 4.35 0.03
C SER A 65 -23.83 3.18 -0.29
N VAL A 66 -23.33 3.12 -1.53
CA VAL A 66 -22.28 2.16 -1.92
C VAL A 66 -20.97 2.36 -1.13
N LEU A 67 -20.80 3.52 -0.50
CA LEU A 67 -19.65 3.86 0.35
C LEU A 67 -19.91 3.64 1.85
N ASP A 68 -21.12 3.26 2.26
CA ASP A 68 -21.47 2.96 3.66
C ASP A 68 -20.62 1.84 4.29
N PRO A 69 -20.11 0.84 3.55
CA PRO A 69 -19.22 -0.18 4.12
C PRO A 69 -17.85 0.31 4.55
N ILE A 70 -17.45 1.56 4.27
CA ILE A 70 -16.15 2.08 4.71
C ILE A 70 -16.16 2.24 6.24
N GLU A 71 -15.27 1.51 6.90
CA GLU A 71 -15.12 1.52 8.35
C GLU A 71 -13.76 2.10 8.76
N GLU A 72 -13.75 2.98 9.75
CA GLU A 72 -12.52 3.53 10.30
C GLU A 72 -11.67 2.43 10.95
N GLY A 73 -10.37 2.41 10.64
CA GLY A 73 -9.40 1.49 11.26
C GLY A 73 -9.44 0.05 10.73
N THR A 74 -10.38 -0.30 9.85
CA THR A 74 -10.42 -1.62 9.20
C THR A 74 -9.76 -1.54 7.82
N PRO A 75 -8.80 -2.42 7.48
CA PRO A 75 -8.23 -2.45 6.13
C PRO A 75 -9.31 -2.55 5.06
N LEU A 76 -9.20 -1.73 4.03
CA LEU A 76 -10.14 -1.60 2.93
C LEU A 76 -9.46 -1.99 1.63
N LEU A 77 -9.91 -3.09 1.02
CA LEU A 77 -9.64 -3.41 -0.38
C LEU A 77 -10.63 -2.62 -1.25
N LEU A 78 -10.14 -1.54 -1.84
CA LEU A 78 -10.94 -0.62 -2.64
C LEU A 78 -10.73 -0.88 -4.14
N ASP A 79 -11.83 -0.92 -4.89
CA ASP A 79 -11.86 -0.89 -6.34
C ASP A 79 -13.00 0.03 -6.79
N LEU A 80 -12.68 1.30 -7.00
CA LEU A 80 -13.66 2.36 -7.25
C LEU A 80 -13.48 2.92 -8.66
N THR A 81 -14.52 2.80 -9.49
CA THR A 81 -14.57 3.41 -10.83
C THR A 81 -15.34 4.73 -10.78
N LEU A 82 -14.79 5.79 -11.37
CA LEU A 82 -15.44 7.09 -11.54
C LEU A 82 -15.81 7.27 -13.02
N MET A 83 -17.11 7.37 -13.27
CA MET A 83 -17.68 7.65 -14.58
C MET A 83 -17.80 9.16 -14.79
N PRO A 84 -17.74 9.65 -16.05
CA PRO A 84 -18.06 11.03 -16.35
C PRO A 84 -19.40 11.46 -15.72
N PRO A 85 -19.50 12.69 -15.18
CA PRO A 85 -18.53 13.77 -15.24
C PRO A 85 -17.50 13.78 -14.08
N LEU A 86 -17.37 12.69 -13.32
CA LEU A 86 -16.49 12.64 -12.16
C LEU A 86 -15.02 12.53 -12.58
N THR A 87 -14.28 13.62 -12.37
CA THR A 87 -12.83 13.68 -12.59
C THR A 87 -12.09 13.83 -11.25
N PRO A 88 -11.11 12.97 -10.93
CA PRO A 88 -10.35 13.08 -9.71
C PRO A 88 -9.48 14.33 -9.72
N SER A 89 -9.12 14.82 -8.53
CA SER A 89 -8.07 15.84 -8.38
C SER A 89 -6.79 15.20 -7.87
N LEU A 90 -5.65 15.53 -8.47
CA LEU A 90 -4.34 14.98 -8.14
C LEU A 90 -3.55 16.01 -7.34
N ARG A 91 -2.84 15.55 -6.30
CA ARG A 91 -1.90 16.40 -5.57
C ARG A 91 -0.67 16.68 -6.44
N GLN A 92 -0.44 17.95 -6.71
CA GLN A 92 0.68 18.49 -7.46
C GLN A 92 1.93 18.58 -6.58
N SER A 93 3.08 18.88 -7.20
CA SER A 93 4.36 19.03 -6.51
C SER A 93 4.41 20.20 -5.52
N ASP A 94 3.55 21.22 -5.71
CA ASP A 94 3.38 22.34 -4.77
C ASP A 94 2.47 21.99 -3.58
N GLY A 95 1.98 20.75 -3.51
CA GLY A 95 1.09 20.25 -2.46
C GLY A 95 -0.39 20.58 -2.66
N LYS A 96 -0.77 21.34 -3.70
CA LYS A 96 -2.16 21.65 -4.00
C LYS A 96 -2.81 20.55 -4.83
N TYR A 97 -4.14 20.52 -4.83
CA TYR A 97 -4.91 19.63 -5.67
C TYR A 97 -5.39 20.36 -6.92
N ALA A 98 -5.26 19.73 -8.07
CA ALA A 98 -5.80 20.18 -9.35
C ALA A 98 -6.53 19.02 -10.03
N LEU A 99 -7.56 19.30 -10.82
CA LEU A 99 -8.27 18.26 -11.59
C LEU A 99 -7.29 17.55 -12.52
N ALA A 100 -7.48 16.25 -12.72
CA ALA A 100 -6.76 15.51 -13.74
C ALA A 100 -7.17 16.00 -15.13
N GLU A 101 -6.32 16.81 -15.76
CA GLU A 101 -6.63 17.50 -17.02
C GLU A 101 -6.57 16.57 -18.24
N THR A 102 -5.70 15.55 -18.19
CA THR A 102 -5.49 14.62 -19.30
C THR A 102 -5.67 13.17 -18.85
N CYS A 103 -6.08 12.35 -19.81
CA CYS A 103 -6.15 10.90 -19.68
C CYS A 103 -5.34 10.28 -20.83
N ASP A 104 -4.09 9.93 -20.55
CA ASP A 104 -3.21 9.28 -21.54
C ASP A 104 -3.42 7.76 -21.63
N PHE A 105 -4.46 7.26 -20.95
CA PHE A 105 -4.78 5.84 -20.76
C PHE A 105 -3.64 5.01 -20.12
N GLY A 106 -3.81 4.65 -18.86
CA GLY A 106 -2.82 3.87 -18.12
C GLY A 106 -2.77 4.25 -16.64
N VAL A 107 -1.70 3.81 -15.98
CA VAL A 107 -1.41 4.19 -14.59
C VAL A 107 -1.04 5.66 -14.54
N VAL A 108 -1.60 6.37 -13.57
CA VAL A 108 -1.34 7.79 -13.32
C VAL A 108 -0.49 7.91 -12.07
N GLU A 109 0.72 8.44 -12.24
CA GLU A 109 1.64 8.69 -11.15
C GLU A 109 1.15 9.89 -10.33
N ALA A 110 0.63 9.61 -9.13
CA ALA A 110 0.17 10.61 -8.19
C ALA A 110 0.58 10.21 -6.77
N GLY A 111 1.03 11.17 -5.95
CA GLY A 111 1.29 10.91 -4.53
C GLY A 111 -0.01 10.74 -3.75
N ALA A 112 -1.00 11.57 -4.05
CA ALA A 112 -2.33 11.51 -3.46
C ALA A 112 -3.39 11.96 -4.47
N VAL A 113 -4.61 11.46 -4.27
CA VAL A 113 -5.78 11.74 -5.10
C VAL A 113 -6.98 12.09 -4.23
N SER A 114 -7.73 13.11 -4.64
CA SER A 114 -9.06 13.42 -4.11
C SER A 114 -10.10 12.96 -5.12
N LEU A 115 -11.07 12.16 -4.66
CA LEU A 115 -12.10 11.56 -5.50
C LEU A 115 -13.42 12.30 -5.28
N PRO A 116 -14.06 12.81 -6.35
CA PRO A 116 -15.42 13.28 -6.23
C PRO A 116 -16.36 12.08 -6.05
N THR A 117 -17.20 12.13 -5.02
CA THR A 117 -18.16 11.05 -4.73
C THR A 117 -19.52 11.24 -5.41
N GLY A 118 -19.72 12.40 -6.03
CA GLY A 118 -21.05 12.87 -6.45
C GLY A 118 -21.88 13.51 -5.32
N SER A 119 -21.34 13.55 -4.09
CA SER A 119 -21.98 14.13 -2.91
C SER A 119 -21.15 15.29 -2.33
N TYR A 120 -21.83 16.30 -1.79
CA TYR A 120 -21.19 17.37 -1.01
C TYR A 120 -20.99 17.00 0.46
N HIS A 121 -21.54 15.86 0.90
CA HIS A 121 -21.52 15.39 2.29
C HIS A 121 -20.52 14.27 2.54
N MET A 122 -19.84 13.77 1.50
CA MET A 122 -18.79 12.78 1.63
C MET A 122 -17.65 13.01 0.63
N LEU A 123 -16.42 13.03 1.12
CA LEU A 123 -15.20 13.17 0.32
C LEU A 123 -14.29 11.98 0.56
N ILE A 124 -13.50 11.60 -0.44
CA ILE A 124 -12.45 10.59 -0.30
C ILE A 124 -11.12 11.21 -0.75
N ASN A 125 -10.12 11.17 0.12
CA ASN A 125 -8.73 11.47 -0.24
C ASN A 125 -7.88 10.23 0.00
N ALA A 126 -7.18 9.74 -1.01
CA ALA A 126 -6.30 8.59 -0.91
C ALA A 126 -4.85 8.99 -1.16
N GLU A 127 -3.99 8.64 -0.21
CA GLU A 127 -2.54 8.60 -0.42
C GLU A 127 -2.20 7.29 -1.15
N LEU A 128 -1.44 7.35 -2.24
CA LEU A 128 -1.12 6.15 -3.03
C LEU A 128 0.18 5.48 -2.57
N GLY A 129 1.07 6.24 -1.93
CA GLY A 129 2.36 5.75 -1.44
C GLY A 129 3.35 5.58 -2.59
N THR A 130 4.18 4.53 -2.52
CA THR A 130 5.14 4.22 -3.59
C THR A 130 4.83 2.86 -4.19
N PRO A 131 5.08 2.63 -5.49
CA PRO A 131 4.83 1.32 -6.10
C PRO A 131 5.58 0.16 -5.42
N ALA A 132 6.74 0.43 -4.82
CA ALA A 132 7.53 -0.58 -4.11
C ALA A 132 6.90 -0.98 -2.76
N ALA A 133 6.35 -0.02 -2.01
CA ALA A 133 5.75 -0.28 -0.69
C ALA A 133 4.26 -0.67 -0.79
N ASN A 134 3.56 -0.15 -1.80
CA ASN A 134 2.11 -0.23 -1.95
C ASN A 134 1.72 -0.66 -3.37
N PRO A 135 2.17 -1.83 -3.86
CA PRO A 135 1.97 -2.24 -5.25
C PRO A 135 0.50 -2.46 -5.65
N ALA A 136 -0.40 -2.58 -4.68
CA ALA A 136 -1.84 -2.68 -4.92
C ALA A 136 -2.50 -1.31 -5.15
N SER A 137 -1.90 -0.23 -4.66
CA SER A 137 -2.49 1.11 -4.62
C SER A 137 -2.08 1.91 -5.85
N LEU A 138 -3.04 2.16 -6.74
CA LEU A 138 -2.82 2.94 -7.96
C LEU A 138 -4.10 3.64 -8.42
N LEU A 139 -3.90 4.81 -9.03
CA LEU A 139 -4.91 5.45 -9.85
C LEU A 139 -4.60 5.12 -11.31
N SER A 140 -5.62 4.79 -12.09
CA SER A 140 -5.51 4.65 -13.53
C SER A 140 -6.61 5.41 -14.25
N CYS A 141 -6.27 5.93 -15.43
CA CYS A 141 -7.29 6.32 -16.40
C CYS A 141 -7.47 5.18 -17.42
N GLU A 142 -8.68 4.67 -17.54
CA GLU A 142 -9.03 3.56 -18.41
C GLU A 142 -9.85 4.03 -19.61
N TYR A 143 -9.71 3.31 -20.73
CA TYR A 143 -10.54 3.51 -21.92
C TYR A 143 -11.82 2.69 -21.85
N ASP A 144 -12.95 3.30 -22.18
CA ASP A 144 -14.26 2.68 -22.32
C ASP A 144 -14.96 3.23 -23.57
N ALA A 145 -15.08 2.39 -24.60
CA ALA A 145 -15.68 2.77 -25.88
C ALA A 145 -17.16 3.20 -25.75
N SER A 146 -17.87 2.75 -24.71
CA SER A 146 -19.27 3.14 -24.49
C SER A 146 -19.43 4.59 -24.03
N LEU A 147 -18.34 5.21 -23.57
CA LEU A 147 -18.31 6.59 -23.10
C LEU A 147 -17.80 7.57 -24.16
N MET A 148 -17.41 7.08 -25.33
CA MET A 148 -16.86 7.91 -26.40
C MET A 148 -17.93 8.82 -26.99
N ASN A 149 -17.62 10.11 -27.08
CA ASN A 149 -18.48 11.13 -27.69
C ASN A 149 -17.61 12.24 -28.32
N GLU A 150 -18.22 13.31 -28.82
CA GLU A 150 -17.49 14.39 -29.50
C GLU A 150 -16.50 15.12 -28.57
N ASP A 151 -16.76 15.13 -27.27
CA ASP A 151 -15.99 15.87 -26.26
C ASP A 151 -15.05 14.97 -25.43
N SER A 152 -15.17 13.64 -25.54
CA SER A 152 -14.42 12.69 -24.72
C SER A 152 -13.99 11.46 -25.51
N PRO A 153 -12.71 11.05 -25.41
CA PRO A 153 -12.22 9.83 -26.03
C PRO A 153 -12.68 8.55 -25.30
N GLY A 154 -13.69 8.64 -24.41
CA GLY A 154 -14.17 7.50 -23.63
C GLY A 154 -13.34 7.22 -22.37
N ALA A 155 -12.90 8.27 -21.68
CA ALA A 155 -12.12 8.15 -20.46
C ALA A 155 -12.99 7.85 -19.22
N ARG A 156 -12.52 6.94 -18.36
CA ARG A 156 -13.01 6.76 -16.99
C ARG A 156 -11.84 6.61 -16.02
N TRP A 157 -12.03 6.98 -14.76
CA TRP A 157 -10.98 6.88 -13.75
C TRP A 157 -11.22 5.69 -12.85
N ARG A 158 -10.17 5.05 -12.35
CA ARG A 158 -10.28 3.94 -11.43
C ARG A 158 -9.21 4.00 -10.36
N LEU A 159 -9.63 4.01 -9.10
CA LEU A 159 -8.75 3.88 -7.95
C LEU A 159 -8.84 2.43 -7.45
N ARG A 160 -7.70 1.75 -7.39
CA ARG A 160 -7.58 0.43 -6.78
C ARG A 160 -6.54 0.49 -5.67
N GLY A 161 -6.74 -0.25 -4.60
CA GLY A 161 -5.73 -0.33 -3.54
C GLY A 161 -6.16 -0.98 -2.26
N CYS A 162 -5.18 -1.16 -1.38
CA CYS A 162 -5.40 -1.55 0.00
C CYS A 162 -5.13 -0.32 0.86
N PHE A 163 -6.12 0.09 1.65
CA PHE A 163 -6.04 1.33 2.43
C PHE A 163 -6.47 1.12 3.88
N LEU A 164 -6.00 1.98 4.77
CA LEU A 164 -6.51 2.17 6.11
C LEU A 164 -7.36 3.45 6.13
N PRO A 165 -8.69 3.35 6.26
CA PRO A 165 -9.56 4.52 6.33
C PRO A 165 -9.49 5.21 7.69
N GLN A 166 -9.50 6.53 7.67
CA GLN A 166 -9.68 7.41 8.83
C GLN A 166 -10.75 8.44 8.50
N SER A 167 -11.75 8.60 9.37
CA SER A 167 -12.78 9.61 9.16
C SER A 167 -12.33 10.95 9.74
N VAL A 168 -12.55 12.02 8.98
CA VAL A 168 -12.33 13.40 9.41
C VAL A 168 -13.63 14.14 9.24
N SER A 169 -14.21 14.57 10.36
CA SER A 169 -15.41 15.41 10.33
C SER A 169 -15.03 16.81 9.87
N ILE A 170 -15.64 17.29 8.79
CA ILE A 170 -15.58 18.68 8.35
C ILE A 170 -16.98 19.30 8.45
N PRO A 171 -17.14 20.64 8.51
CA PRO A 171 -18.40 21.27 8.91
C PRO A 171 -19.67 20.81 8.17
N THR A 172 -19.54 20.35 6.93
CA THR A 172 -20.68 19.94 6.08
C THR A 172 -20.56 18.51 5.53
N ALA A 173 -19.51 17.77 5.88
CA ALA A 173 -19.23 16.48 5.25
C ALA A 173 -18.33 15.59 6.10
N THR A 174 -18.29 14.32 5.75
CA THR A 174 -17.26 13.39 6.21
C THR A 174 -16.18 13.26 5.14
N LEU A 175 -14.92 13.48 5.51
CA LEU A 175 -13.78 13.14 4.67
C LEU A 175 -13.22 11.79 5.10
N TRP A 176 -13.16 10.83 4.18
CA TRP A 176 -12.39 9.60 4.36
C TRP A 176 -10.96 9.82 3.87
N ALA A 177 -10.02 9.89 4.80
CA ALA A 177 -8.59 9.88 4.52
C ALA A 177 -8.09 8.43 4.45
N LEU A 178 -7.66 7.99 3.28
CA LEU A 178 -7.22 6.62 3.01
C LEU A 178 -5.69 6.58 2.95
N SER A 179 -5.06 5.92 3.92
CA SER A 179 -3.61 5.71 3.95
C SER A 179 -3.25 4.37 3.29
N PRO A 180 -2.25 4.28 2.43
CA PRO A 180 -1.98 3.06 1.68
C PRO A 180 -1.35 2.02 2.59
N LEU A 181 -1.81 0.78 2.47
CA LEU A 181 -1.28 -0.39 3.17
C LEU A 181 -0.49 -1.28 2.20
N PRO A 182 0.39 -2.17 2.72
CA PRO A 182 0.94 -3.26 1.92
C PRO A 182 -0.18 -4.16 1.37
N ALA A 183 0.02 -4.74 0.19
CA ALA A 183 -0.96 -5.59 -0.48
C ALA A 183 -1.43 -6.78 0.40
N SER A 184 -0.52 -7.33 1.22
CA SER A 184 -0.80 -8.43 2.14
C SER A 184 -1.84 -8.10 3.22
N ALA A 185 -2.01 -6.83 3.60
CA ALA A 185 -3.03 -6.41 4.57
C ALA A 185 -4.47 -6.63 4.05
N CYS A 186 -4.63 -6.69 2.73
CA CYS A 186 -5.89 -7.02 2.06
C CYS A 186 -5.85 -8.41 1.40
N GLY A 187 -4.95 -9.29 1.83
CA GLY A 187 -4.88 -10.67 1.36
C GLY A 187 -4.35 -10.85 -0.07
N ILE A 188 -3.68 -9.85 -0.66
CA ILE A 188 -3.12 -9.93 -2.01
C ILE A 188 -1.64 -10.35 -1.94
N GLY A 189 -1.27 -11.36 -2.73
CA GLY A 189 0.14 -11.76 -2.93
C GLY A 189 0.74 -12.62 -1.82
N ASN A 190 -0.08 -13.44 -1.15
CA ASN A 190 0.38 -14.48 -0.23
C ASN A 190 0.90 -15.72 -0.98
#